data_AF-A0A9D3LX29-F1
#
_entry.id   AF-A0A9D3LX29-F1
#
_cell.length_a   1.000
_cell.length_b   1.000
_cell.length_c   1.000
_cell.angle_alpha   90.00
_cell.angle_beta   90.00
_cell.angle_gamma   90.00
#
_symmetry.space_group_name_H-M   'P 1'
#
loop_
_entity.id
_entity.type
_entity.pdbx_description
1 polymer ?
#
loop_
_entity_poly.entity_id
_entity_poly.type
_entity_poly.pdbx_seq_one_letter_code
_entity_poly.pdbx_strand_id
1 'polypeptide(L)'
;MDLTVDPEEMDSNKPVPIEVFASRSTLHGFSHMFTYERICIKRCLWILFFLGSASFLVYVCVDRVQYYFEYPHVTKLDEVAAPLMIFPAITVCNLNSFRFSRVTRNDLYHAGELLALLNRRYEIRDTHLVEESVLETLKVKADFPQL
;
A
#
# COMPACT_ATOMS: atom_id res chain seq x y z
N MET A 1 -38.90 35.65 24.21
CA MET A 1 -40.20 35.80 24.88
C MET A 1 -40.72 34.40 25.05
N ASP A 2 -40.79 33.92 26.30
CA ASP A 2 -41.30 32.60 26.62
C ASP A 2 -42.74 32.46 26.12
N LEU A 3 -42.96 31.50 25.22
CA LEU A 3 -44.29 31.08 24.81
C LEU A 3 -44.85 30.17 25.91
N THR A 4 -45.36 30.78 26.98
CA THR A 4 -46.35 30.12 27.84
C THR A 4 -47.64 30.01 27.02
N VAL A 5 -47.87 28.81 26.48
CA VAL A 5 -49.13 28.43 25.83
C VAL A 5 -50.11 28.05 26.94
N ASP A 6 -51.14 28.87 27.14
CA ASP A 6 -52.29 28.53 27.98
C ASP A 6 -52.98 27.27 27.45
N PRO A 7 -53.51 26.38 28.32
CA PRO A 7 -54.08 25.11 27.91
C PRO A 7 -55.50 25.31 27.39
N GLU A 8 -55.64 25.86 26.18
CA GLU A 8 -56.89 25.76 25.43
C GLU A 8 -56.95 24.40 24.73
N GLU A 9 -58.13 23.78 24.81
CA GLU A 9 -58.45 22.39 24.47
C GLU A 9 -57.78 21.87 23.18
N MET A 10 -56.90 20.88 23.36
CA MET A 10 -56.14 20.26 22.28
C MET A 10 -57.01 19.25 21.52
N ASP A 11 -57.49 19.65 20.33
CA ASP A 11 -58.06 18.74 19.32
C ASP A 11 -57.06 17.61 19.03
N SER A 12 -57.41 16.39 19.46
CA SER A 12 -56.55 15.20 19.46
C SER A 12 -56.17 14.68 18.05
N ASN A 13 -56.66 15.32 16.98
CA ASN A 13 -56.43 14.91 15.59
C ASN A 13 -55.41 15.78 14.82
N LYS A 14 -54.78 16.79 15.45
CA LYS A 14 -53.80 17.65 14.77
C LYS A 14 -52.36 17.21 15.05
N PRO A 15 -51.52 16.94 14.04
CA PRO A 15 -50.12 16.62 14.27
C PRO A 15 -49.38 17.79 14.90
N VAL A 16 -48.50 17.48 15.84
CA VAL A 16 -47.67 18.46 16.55
C VAL A 16 -46.87 19.29 15.54
N PRO A 17 -46.84 20.64 15.64
CA PRO A 17 -46.14 21.48 14.68
C PRO A 17 -44.63 21.21 14.70
N ILE A 18 -44.02 21.22 13.50
CA ILE A 18 -42.58 20.96 13.29
C ILE A 18 -41.67 21.91 14.08
N GLU A 19 -42.16 23.10 14.43
CA GLU A 19 -41.45 24.12 15.21
C GLU A 19 -41.18 23.64 16.65
N VAL A 20 -42.12 22.91 17.25
CA VAL A 20 -41.97 22.31 18.59
C VAL A 20 -40.92 21.20 18.55
N PHE A 21 -40.83 20.46 17.45
CA PHE A 21 -39.76 19.49 17.24
C PHE A 21 -38.42 20.17 17.01
N ALA A 22 -38.38 21.22 16.19
CA ALA A 22 -37.15 21.94 15.84
C ALA A 22 -36.53 22.65 17.04
N SER A 23 -37.34 23.21 17.93
CA SER A 23 -36.89 23.84 19.19
C SER A 23 -36.39 22.85 20.24
N ARG A 24 -36.86 21.59 20.20
CA ARG A 24 -36.41 20.51 21.11
C ARG A 24 -35.27 19.66 20.54
N SER A 25 -34.86 19.91 19.30
CA SER A 25 -33.76 19.20 18.66
C SER A 25 -32.41 19.67 19.18
N THR A 26 -31.44 18.76 19.22
CA THR A 26 -30.03 19.06 19.53
C THR A 26 -29.24 19.52 18.30
N LEU A 27 -29.85 19.49 17.11
CA LEU A 27 -29.23 19.98 15.88
C LEU A 27 -29.09 21.51 15.93
N HIS A 28 -27.86 21.97 16.08
CA HIS A 28 -27.55 23.39 16.14
C HIS A 28 -28.00 24.09 14.85
N GLY A 29 -28.73 25.20 14.98
CA GLY A 29 -29.24 25.97 13.84
C GLY A 29 -30.57 25.46 13.26
N PHE A 30 -31.02 24.26 13.63
CA PHE A 30 -32.28 23.70 13.14
C PHE A 30 -33.52 24.42 13.71
N SER A 31 -33.45 24.91 14.95
CA SER A 31 -34.50 25.74 15.58
C SER A 31 -34.70 27.10 14.89
N HIS A 32 -33.61 27.71 14.40
CA HIS A 32 -33.63 28.99 13.70
C HIS A 32 -34.20 28.91 12.28
N MET A 33 -34.25 27.72 11.68
CA MET A 33 -34.88 27.48 10.38
C MET A 33 -36.42 27.58 10.45
N PHE A 34 -37.02 27.27 11.61
CA PHE A 34 -38.47 27.14 11.78
C PHE A 34 -39.07 28.14 12.79
N THR A 35 -38.35 29.20 13.16
CA THR A 35 -38.90 30.24 14.04
C THR A 35 -39.93 31.13 13.31
N TYR A 36 -41.04 31.45 13.98
CA TYR A 36 -42.14 32.32 13.52
C TYR A 36 -41.74 33.82 13.48
N GLU A 37 -40.68 34.20 12.76
CA GLU A 37 -40.35 35.61 12.51
C GLU A 37 -40.73 36.04 11.08
N ARG A 38 -41.34 37.23 10.94
CA ARG A 38 -41.76 37.84 9.66
C ARG A 38 -40.60 38.16 8.68
N ILE A 39 -39.34 37.91 9.05
CA ILE A 39 -38.15 38.31 8.28
C ILE A 39 -37.62 37.12 7.48
N CYS A 40 -38.14 36.91 6.27
CA CYS A 40 -37.76 35.82 5.37
C CYS A 40 -36.24 35.75 5.09
N ILE A 41 -35.53 36.89 5.06
CA ILE A 41 -34.10 36.95 4.73
C ILE A 41 -33.24 36.23 5.78
N LYS A 42 -33.50 36.46 7.08
CA LYS A 42 -32.74 35.81 8.16
C LYS A 42 -32.91 34.28 8.12
N ARG A 43 -34.14 33.82 7.85
CA ARG A 43 -34.43 32.39 7.70
C ARG A 43 -33.70 31.78 6.50
N CYS A 44 -33.72 32.44 5.34
CA CYS A 44 -32.97 31.98 4.17
C CYS A 44 -31.46 31.90 4.45
N LEU A 45 -30.89 32.88 5.14
CA LEU A 45 -29.48 32.85 5.54
C LEU A 45 -29.18 31.66 6.46
N TRP A 46 -30.01 31.42 7.49
CA TRP A 46 -29.84 30.27 8.38
C TRP A 46 -29.95 28.93 7.65
N ILE A 47 -30.89 28.80 6.72
CA ILE A 47 -31.02 27.60 5.87
C ILE A 47 -29.77 27.41 5.03
N LEU A 48 -29.26 28.46 4.39
CA LEU A 48 -28.05 28.40 3.57
C LEU A 48 -26.84 28.00 4.40
N PHE A 49 -26.64 28.58 5.60
CA PHE A 49 -25.54 28.21 6.48
C PHE A 49 -25.67 26.79 7.02
N PHE A 50 -26.87 26.37 7.41
CA PHE A 50 -27.11 25.01 7.89
C PHE A 50 -26.84 23.98 6.79
N LEU A 51 -27.40 24.20 5.59
CA LEU A 51 -27.21 23.30 4.45
C LEU A 51 -25.76 23.31 3.95
N GLY A 52 -25.12 24.47 3.93
CA GLY A 52 -23.71 24.62 3.61
C GLY A 52 -22.83 23.86 4.60
N SER A 53 -23.08 24.00 5.91
CA SER A 53 -22.35 23.29 6.96
C SER A 53 -22.56 21.77 6.88
N ALA A 54 -23.80 21.32 6.67
CA ALA A 54 -24.11 19.90 6.50
C ALA A 54 -23.44 19.30 5.25
N SER A 55 -23.46 20.02 4.13
CA SER A 55 -22.84 19.58 2.88
C SER A 55 -21.31 19.50 3.02
N PHE A 56 -20.71 20.51 3.64
CA PHE A 56 -19.27 20.52 3.93
C PHE A 56 -18.87 19.38 4.87
N LEU A 57 -19.66 19.11 5.91
CA LEU A 57 -19.45 17.98 6.81
C LEU A 57 -19.49 16.65 6.05
N VAL A 58 -20.52 16.42 5.23
CA VAL A 58 -20.63 15.19 4.43
C VAL A 58 -19.44 15.03 3.49
N TYR A 59 -19.04 16.11 2.80
CA TYR A 59 -17.87 16.10 1.92
C TYR A 59 -16.60 15.67 2.66
N VAL A 60 -16.29 16.30 3.79
CA VAL A 60 -15.08 15.97 4.59
C VAL A 60 -15.17 14.55 5.16
N CYS A 61 -16.33 14.11 5.61
CA CYS A 61 -16.52 12.74 6.09
C CYS A 61 -16.26 11.71 5.00
N VAL A 62 -16.78 11.92 3.79
CA VAL A 62 -16.54 11.00 2.65
C VAL A 62 -15.06 10.95 2.30
N ASP A 63 -14.40 12.10 2.17
CA ASP A 63 -12.97 12.20 1.90
C ASP A 63 -12.13 11.44 2.95
N ARG A 64 -12.43 11.62 4.24
CA ARG A 64 -11.72 10.93 5.33
C ARG A 64 -12.00 9.41 5.34
N VAL A 65 -13.23 8.98 5.02
CA VAL A 65 -13.57 7.55 4.93
C VAL A 65 -12.86 6.91 3.75
N GLN A 66 -12.81 7.58 2.60
CA GLN A 66 -12.05 7.10 1.43
C GLN A 66 -10.57 6.96 1.77
N TYR A 67 -9.97 8.00 2.38
CA TYR A 67 -8.58 7.97 2.83
C TYR A 67 -8.30 6.85 3.85
N TYR A 68 -9.24 6.57 4.75
CA TYR A 68 -9.12 5.45 5.69
C TYR A 68 -9.02 4.10 4.95
N PHE A 69 -9.82 3.90 3.90
CA PHE A 69 -9.82 2.67 3.10
C PHE A 69 -8.65 2.57 2.10
N GLU A 70 -7.84 3.62 1.93
CA GLU A 70 -6.55 3.53 1.24
C GLU A 70 -5.48 2.84 2.09
N TYR A 71 -5.75 2.60 3.38
CA TYR A 71 -4.82 2.01 4.36
C TYR A 71 -3.41 2.64 4.34
N PRO A 72 -3.30 3.98 4.44
CA PRO A 72 -2.01 4.64 4.46
C PRO A 72 -1.26 4.29 5.75
N HIS A 73 0.06 4.06 5.64
CA HIS A 73 0.94 3.82 6.77
C HIS A 73 2.13 4.78 6.73
N VAL A 74 2.63 5.14 7.91
CA VAL A 74 3.82 5.97 8.08
C VAL A 74 4.86 5.18 8.85
N THR A 75 6.10 5.18 8.36
CA THR A 75 7.22 4.51 9.02
C THR A 75 7.99 5.52 9.84
N LYS A 76 8.10 5.28 11.15
CA LYS A 76 8.98 6.04 12.03
C LYS A 76 10.32 5.30 12.14
N LEU A 77 11.41 6.00 11.88
CA LEU A 77 12.76 5.47 12.04
C LEU A 77 13.34 5.99 13.35
N ASP A 78 13.81 5.08 14.20
CA ASP A 78 14.49 5.39 15.46
C ASP A 78 15.80 4.59 15.50
N GLU A 79 16.87 5.23 15.96
CA GLU A 79 18.16 4.58 16.20
C GLU A 79 18.34 4.35 17.70
N VAL A 80 18.48 3.09 18.10
CA VAL A 80 18.57 2.70 19.52
C VAL A 80 19.81 1.83 19.71
N ALA A 81 20.66 2.20 20.66
CA ALA A 81 21.79 1.38 21.07
C ALA A 81 21.30 0.19 21.92
N ALA A 82 21.40 -1.03 21.38
CA ALA A 82 21.08 -2.24 22.13
C ALA A 82 22.29 -2.72 22.96
N PRO A 83 22.10 -3.10 24.24
CA PRO A 83 23.20 -3.58 25.09
C PRO A 83 23.77 -4.93 24.63
N LEU A 84 22.97 -5.73 23.92
CA LEU A 84 23.34 -6.99 23.30
C LEU A 84 22.66 -7.08 21.92
N MET A 85 23.39 -7.52 20.91
CA MET A 85 22.92 -7.66 19.53
C MET A 85 23.23 -9.08 19.04
N ILE A 86 22.29 -9.69 18.32
CA ILE A 86 22.50 -11.02 17.73
C ILE A 86 23.48 -10.87 16.57
N PHE A 87 24.58 -11.64 16.61
CA PHE A 87 25.54 -11.66 15.51
C PHE A 87 24.88 -12.24 14.25
N PRO A 88 24.93 -11.55 13.10
CA PRO A 88 24.21 -11.97 11.91
C PRO A 88 24.84 -13.21 11.29
N ALA A 89 24.07 -13.92 10.46
CA ALA A 89 24.63 -14.96 9.61
C ALA A 89 25.59 -14.33 8.60
N ILE A 90 26.82 -14.85 8.55
CA ILE A 90 27.82 -14.45 7.55
C ILE A 90 27.89 -15.55 6.50
N THR A 91 27.50 -15.21 5.27
CA THR A 91 27.64 -16.09 4.11
C THR A 91 28.89 -15.70 3.32
N VAL A 92 29.85 -16.61 3.23
CA VAL A 92 31.07 -16.43 2.43
C VAL A 92 31.07 -17.43 1.28
N CYS A 93 31.13 -16.94 0.04
CA CYS A 93 31.23 -17.76 -1.15
C CYS A 93 32.54 -17.44 -1.88
N ASN A 94 33.16 -18.48 -2.46
CA ASN A 94 34.26 -18.27 -3.39
C ASN A 94 33.70 -17.63 -4.69
N LEU A 95 34.41 -16.65 -5.24
CA LEU A 95 34.07 -16.05 -6.54
C LEU A 95 34.23 -17.04 -7.69
N ASN A 96 35.05 -18.07 -7.50
CA ASN A 96 35.16 -19.15 -8.47
C ASN A 96 33.88 -20.00 -8.46
N SER A 97 33.12 -19.92 -9.55
CA SER A 97 31.83 -20.61 -9.72
C SER A 97 31.93 -22.13 -9.68
N PHE A 98 33.06 -22.71 -10.11
CA PHE A 98 33.26 -24.16 -10.10
C PHE A 98 34.74 -24.52 -10.01
N ARG A 99 35.03 -25.68 -9.43
CA ARG A 99 36.40 -26.19 -9.38
C ARG A 99 36.71 -26.95 -10.67
N PHE A 100 37.64 -26.46 -11.48
CA PHE A 100 38.05 -27.11 -12.74
C PHE A 100 38.40 -28.60 -12.58
N SER A 101 39.09 -28.95 -11.49
CA SER A 101 39.46 -30.35 -11.22
C SER A 101 38.27 -31.29 -10.98
N ARG A 102 37.08 -30.75 -10.66
CA ARG A 102 35.85 -31.52 -10.41
C ARG A 102 34.93 -31.59 -11.63
N VAL A 103 35.21 -30.83 -12.69
CA VAL A 103 34.42 -30.88 -13.93
C VAL A 103 34.55 -32.26 -14.56
N THR A 104 33.43 -32.93 -14.79
CA THR A 104 33.40 -34.24 -15.46
C THR A 104 33.13 -34.09 -16.96
N ARG A 105 33.32 -35.18 -17.71
CA ARG A 105 32.97 -35.24 -19.13
C ARG A 105 31.47 -34.99 -19.37
N ASN A 106 30.61 -35.49 -18.47
CA ASN A 106 29.17 -35.26 -18.54
C ASN A 106 28.82 -33.78 -18.34
N ASP A 107 29.47 -33.12 -17.37
CA ASP A 107 29.29 -31.69 -17.13
C ASP A 107 29.75 -30.87 -18.34
N LEU A 108 30.87 -31.25 -18.96
CA LEU A 108 31.39 -30.57 -20.14
C LEU A 108 30.49 -30.81 -21.37
N TYR A 109 29.89 -32.00 -21.50
CA TYR A 109 28.95 -32.31 -22.58
C TYR A 109 27.66 -31.48 -22.47
N HIS A 110 27.08 -31.34 -21.27
CA HIS A 110 25.81 -30.63 -21.08
C HIS A 110 25.95 -29.13 -20.83
N ALA A 111 27.00 -28.71 -20.12
CA ALA A 111 27.18 -27.33 -19.67
C ALA A 111 28.47 -26.69 -20.20
N GLY A 112 29.24 -27.34 -21.07
CA GLY A 112 30.52 -26.82 -21.58
C GLY A 112 30.39 -25.48 -22.31
N GLU A 113 29.34 -25.29 -23.11
CA GLU A 113 29.04 -24.00 -23.76
C GLU A 113 28.64 -22.94 -22.72
N LEU A 114 27.81 -23.31 -21.74
CA LEU A 114 27.37 -22.41 -20.67
C LEU A 114 28.53 -21.94 -19.78
N LEU A 115 29.48 -22.84 -19.50
CA LEU A 115 30.71 -22.54 -18.75
C LEU A 115 31.78 -21.83 -19.59
N ALA A 116 31.47 -21.48 -20.86
CA ALA A 116 32.37 -20.86 -21.84
C ALA A 116 33.65 -21.65 -22.13
N LEU A 117 33.68 -22.96 -21.82
CA LEU A 117 34.81 -23.85 -22.10
C LEU A 117 34.73 -24.44 -23.51
N LEU A 118 33.51 -24.66 -24.02
CA LEU A 118 33.26 -25.18 -25.36
C LEU A 118 32.49 -24.19 -26.23
N ASN A 119 32.62 -24.34 -27.56
CA ASN A 119 31.76 -23.69 -28.55
C ASN A 119 30.55 -24.59 -28.88
N ARG A 120 29.57 -24.09 -29.66
CA ARG A 120 28.41 -24.85 -30.17
C ARG A 120 28.75 -26.12 -30.96
N ARG A 121 30.01 -26.26 -31.38
CA ARG A 121 30.53 -27.42 -32.11
C ARG A 121 31.20 -28.45 -31.20
N TYR A 122 31.09 -28.28 -29.87
CA TYR A 122 31.76 -29.09 -28.84
C TYR A 122 33.30 -29.03 -28.91
N GLU A 123 33.85 -27.98 -29.51
CA GLU A 123 35.29 -27.71 -29.57
C GLU A 123 35.72 -26.80 -28.41
N ILE A 124 36.95 -26.98 -27.92
CA ILE A 124 37.53 -26.16 -26.84
C ILE A 124 37.69 -24.72 -27.35
N ARG A 125 37.14 -23.78 -26.58
CA ARG A 125 37.18 -22.35 -26.91
C ARG A 125 38.51 -21.73 -26.48
N ASP A 126 38.96 -20.71 -27.21
CA ASP A 126 40.07 -19.82 -26.82
C ASP A 126 41.34 -20.58 -26.38
N THR A 127 41.73 -21.62 -27.11
CA THR A 127 42.85 -22.53 -26.79
C THR A 127 44.18 -21.82 -26.54
N HIS A 128 44.37 -20.63 -27.11
CA HIS A 128 45.59 -19.83 -26.97
C HIS A 128 45.70 -19.07 -25.63
N LEU A 129 44.61 -18.99 -24.87
CA LEU A 129 44.53 -18.32 -23.57
C LEU A 129 44.56 -19.31 -22.39
N VAL A 130 44.55 -20.62 -22.68
CA VAL A 130 44.50 -21.68 -21.67
C VAL A 130 45.90 -22.21 -21.42
N GLU A 131 46.27 -22.37 -20.15
CA GLU A 131 47.52 -23.01 -19.77
C GLU A 131 47.60 -24.44 -20.34
N GLU A 132 48.77 -24.86 -20.79
CA GLU A 132 48.97 -26.15 -21.48
C GLU A 132 48.48 -27.34 -20.64
N SER A 133 48.71 -27.30 -19.32
CA SER A 133 48.25 -28.31 -18.36
C SER A 133 46.72 -28.46 -18.31
N VAL A 134 45.99 -27.34 -18.38
CA VAL A 134 44.53 -27.28 -18.38
C VAL A 134 43.99 -27.71 -19.73
N LEU A 135 44.67 -27.33 -20.81
CA LEU A 135 44.30 -27.69 -22.17
C LEU A 135 44.38 -29.21 -22.41
N GLU A 136 45.42 -29.87 -21.93
CA GLU A 136 45.54 -31.34 -21.99
C GLU A 136 44.41 -32.02 -21.21
N THR A 137 44.05 -31.48 -20.05
CA THR A 137 42.91 -32.00 -19.26
C THR A 137 41.58 -31.83 -19.99
N LEU A 138 41.39 -30.68 -20.66
CA LEU A 138 40.20 -30.41 -21.46
C LEU A 138 40.10 -31.34 -22.66
N LYS A 139 41.21 -31.59 -23.38
CA LYS A 139 41.24 -32.53 -24.52
C LYS A 139 40.78 -33.93 -24.12
N VAL A 140 41.29 -34.45 -23.00
CA VAL A 140 40.89 -35.78 -22.50
C VAL A 140 39.41 -35.82 -22.10
N LYS A 141 38.90 -34.76 -21.46
CA LYS A 141 37.51 -34.70 -20.99
C LYS A 141 36.50 -34.37 -22.10
N ALA A 142 36.93 -33.66 -23.14
CA ALA A 142 36.10 -33.20 -24.26
C ALA A 142 36.11 -34.15 -25.47
N ASP A 143 36.75 -35.32 -25.37
CA ASP A 143 36.80 -36.31 -26.44
C ASP A 143 35.47 -37.06 -26.62
N PHE A 144 34.38 -36.37 -26.96
CA PHE A 144 33.03 -36.95 -27.02
C PHE A 144 32.90 -37.99 -28.14
N PRO A 145 32.15 -39.10 -27.95
CA PRO A 145 31.95 -40.08 -28.99
C PRO A 145 31.13 -39.42 -30.11
N GLN A 146 31.63 -39.45 -31.35
CA GLN A 146 30.87 -39.01 -32.52
C GLN A 146 29.74 -40.02 -32.75
N LEU A 147 28.48 -39.55 -32.72
CA LEU A 147 27.31 -40.37 -33.06
C LEU A 147 27.11 -40.40 -34.58
#